data_AF-A0A3D8MX73-F1
#
_entry.id   AF-A0A3D8MX73-F1
#
_cell.length_a   1.000
_cell.length_b   1.000
_cell.length_c   1.000
_cell.angle_alpha   90.00
_cell.angle_beta   90.00
_cell.angle_gamma   90.00
#
_symmetry.space_group_name_H-M   'P 1'
#
loop_
_entity.id
_entity.type
_entity.pdbx_description
1 polymer ?
#
loop_
_entity_poly.entity_id
_entity_poly.type
_entity_poly.pdbx_seq_one_letter_code
_entity_poly.pdbx_strand_id
1 'polypeptide(L)'
;MSTFETTHTIALPDEHPAAPLDLLADFFVHNGYMPRAADDDDALTLTRGTPGAGWRTSEMSGLGTTLTLRLQNNDVVAHYVVDIRGQRLNDAERGFWRREARIAQSYLESPDPDHLVDLRDQEATRARIARQRMRRTGMGAAIAAFIIVTALYFLLSQLGLVHA
;
A
#
# COMPACT_ATOMS: atom_id res chain seq x y z
N MET A 1 20.03 4.20 3.09
CA MET A 1 18.62 4.64 3.03
C MET A 1 17.77 3.38 2.83
N SER A 2 16.67 3.17 3.57
CA SER A 2 15.85 1.95 3.41
C SER A 2 14.78 2.20 2.36
N THR A 3 14.97 1.64 1.17
CA THR A 3 14.02 1.72 0.06
C THR A 3 13.43 0.35 -0.24
N PHE A 4 12.22 0.35 -0.78
CA PHE A 4 11.60 -0.82 -1.40
C PHE A 4 11.37 -0.50 -2.87
N GLU A 5 11.87 -1.37 -3.75
CA GLU A 5 11.77 -1.19 -5.19
C GLU A 5 10.95 -2.34 -5.78
N THR A 6 10.07 -2.00 -6.71
CA THR A 6 9.27 -2.99 -7.43
C THR A 6 8.93 -2.48 -8.83
N THR A 7 8.89 -3.39 -9.79
CA THR A 7 8.56 -3.08 -11.18
C THR A 7 7.35 -3.90 -11.60
N HIS A 8 6.41 -3.26 -12.28
CA HIS A 8 5.20 -3.89 -12.80
C HIS A 8 4.98 -3.46 -14.24
N THR A 9 4.57 -4.42 -15.07
CA THR A 9 4.18 -4.17 -16.46
C THR A 9 2.70 -3.88 -16.52
N ILE A 10 2.32 -2.82 -17.22
CA ILE A 10 0.96 -2.44 -17.55
C ILE A 10 0.80 -2.70 -19.04
N ALA A 11 0.04 -3.74 -19.39
CA ALA A 11 -0.21 -4.06 -20.79
C ALA A 11 -1.06 -2.97 -21.44
N LEU A 12 -0.70 -2.56 -22.65
CA LEU A 12 -1.55 -1.68 -23.43
C LEU A 12 -2.64 -2.50 -24.14
N PRO A 13 -3.87 -1.97 -24.25
CA PRO A 13 -4.90 -2.56 -25.11
C PRO A 13 -4.43 -2.68 -26.57
N ASP A 14 -4.98 -3.64 -27.32
CA ASP A 14 -4.68 -3.80 -28.75
C ASP A 14 -5.00 -2.52 -29.54
N GLU A 15 -6.12 -1.87 -29.20
CA GLU A 15 -6.48 -0.52 -29.64
C GLU A 15 -6.17 0.47 -28.51
N HIS A 16 -4.88 0.81 -28.36
CA HIS A 16 -4.47 1.79 -27.36
C HIS A 16 -4.50 3.23 -27.94
N PRO A 17 -4.80 4.22 -27.08
CA PRO A 17 -4.75 5.63 -27.46
C PRO A 17 -3.33 6.05 -27.84
N ALA A 18 -3.21 7.07 -28.70
CA ALA A 18 -1.93 7.57 -29.19
C ALA A 18 -0.97 8.04 -28.09
N ALA A 19 -1.49 8.38 -26.90
CA ALA A 19 -0.74 8.86 -25.74
C ALA A 19 -1.13 8.09 -24.46
N PRO A 20 -0.66 6.84 -24.29
CA PRO A 20 -1.01 6.02 -23.12
C PRO A 20 -0.42 6.57 -21.81
N LEU A 21 0.72 7.27 -21.89
CA LEU A 21 1.35 7.88 -20.72
C LEU A 21 0.52 9.06 -20.17
N ASP A 22 -0.18 9.82 -21.01
CA ASP A 22 -1.01 10.95 -20.59
C ASP A 22 -2.25 10.47 -19.82
N LEU A 23 -2.93 9.42 -20.31
CA LEU A 23 -4.05 8.83 -19.58
C LEU A 23 -3.63 8.19 -18.26
N LEU A 24 -2.47 7.52 -18.25
CA LEU A 24 -1.90 7.04 -17.00
C LEU A 24 -1.55 8.20 -16.07
N ALA A 25 -1.09 9.34 -16.59
CA ALA A 25 -0.85 10.53 -15.78
C ALA A 25 -2.14 10.95 -15.06
N ASP A 26 -3.26 11.03 -15.77
CA ASP A 26 -4.56 11.39 -15.19
C ASP A 26 -4.96 10.41 -14.07
N PHE A 27 -4.81 9.10 -14.31
CA PHE A 27 -5.07 8.06 -13.30
C PHE A 27 -4.21 8.24 -12.05
N PHE A 28 -2.90 8.44 -12.21
CA PHE A 28 -1.99 8.56 -11.08
C PHE A 28 -2.15 9.91 -10.36
N VAL A 29 -2.43 10.99 -11.08
CA VAL A 29 -2.74 12.30 -10.50
C VAL A 29 -4.00 12.23 -9.66
N HIS A 30 -5.06 11.57 -10.15
CA HIS A 30 -6.26 11.28 -9.36
C HIS A 30 -5.92 10.53 -8.06
N ASN A 31 -4.98 9.59 -8.11
CA ASN A 31 -4.49 8.82 -6.97
C ASN A 31 -3.43 9.55 -6.10
N GLY A 32 -3.29 10.86 -6.27
CA GLY A 32 -2.47 11.74 -5.44
C GLY A 32 -0.99 11.80 -5.81
N TYR A 33 -0.61 11.31 -6.99
CA TYR A 33 0.72 11.56 -7.52
C TYR A 33 0.81 12.96 -8.13
N MET A 34 2.00 13.54 -8.09
CA MET A 34 2.33 14.82 -8.70
C MET A 34 3.37 14.57 -9.80
N PRO A 35 3.10 14.97 -11.05
CA PRO A 35 4.07 14.87 -12.14
C PRO A 35 5.33 15.70 -11.80
N ARG A 36 6.48 15.20 -12.21
CA ARG A 36 7.73 15.97 -12.24
C ARG A 36 8.05 16.37 -13.67
N ALA A 37 8.85 17.43 -13.81
CA ALA A 37 9.43 17.77 -15.09
C ALA A 37 10.14 16.53 -15.65
N ALA A 38 9.79 16.17 -16.89
CA ALA A 38 10.40 15.05 -17.57
C ALA A 38 11.85 15.40 -17.92
N ASP A 39 12.79 14.53 -17.55
CA ASP A 39 14.17 14.58 -18.04
C ASP A 39 14.31 13.84 -19.39
N ASP A 40 13.29 13.07 -19.79
CA ASP A 40 13.28 12.12 -20.90
C ASP A 40 11.86 12.12 -21.52
N ASP A 41 11.73 12.38 -22.81
CA ASP A 41 10.43 12.49 -23.50
C ASP A 41 9.66 11.15 -23.51
N ASP A 42 10.37 10.02 -23.35
CA ASP A 42 9.78 8.68 -23.35
C ASP A 42 9.42 8.17 -21.93
N ALA A 43 9.58 9.01 -20.90
CA ALA A 43 9.33 8.63 -19.51
C ALA A 43 8.55 9.69 -18.73
N LEU A 44 7.52 9.23 -18.03
CA LEU A 44 6.76 10.05 -17.08
C LEU A 44 7.18 9.69 -15.65
N THR A 45 7.74 10.67 -14.93
CA THR A 45 8.05 10.51 -13.51
C THR A 45 7.02 11.23 -12.64
N LEU A 46 6.43 10.52 -11.70
CA LEU A 46 5.50 11.06 -10.72
C LEU A 46 5.94 10.77 -9.29
N THR A 47 5.53 11.61 -8.35
CA THR A 47 5.83 11.43 -6.93
C THR A 47 4.59 11.53 -6.06
N ARG A 48 4.50 10.71 -5.01
CA ARG A 48 3.40 10.73 -4.04
C ARG A 48 3.93 10.63 -2.63
N GLY A 49 3.14 11.12 -1.67
CA GLY A 49 3.37 10.90 -0.25
C GLY A 49 4.50 11.76 0.30
N THR A 50 4.91 11.48 1.54
CA THR A 50 5.95 12.25 2.23
C THR A 50 7.19 11.38 2.45
N PRO A 51 8.39 11.81 2.00
CA PRO A 51 9.64 11.12 2.32
C PRO A 51 9.82 10.96 3.84
N GLY A 52 10.13 9.73 4.26
CA GLY A 52 10.35 9.40 5.66
C GLY A 52 9.07 9.24 6.49
N ALA A 53 7.89 9.18 5.86
CA ALA A 53 6.64 9.00 6.56
C ALA A 53 6.41 7.58 7.13
N GLY A 54 7.26 6.59 6.81
CA GLY A 54 7.05 5.19 7.22
C GLY A 54 6.92 4.94 8.72
N TRP A 55 7.46 5.82 9.58
CA TRP A 55 7.24 5.74 11.03
C TRP A 55 5.93 6.39 11.50
N ARG A 56 5.31 7.25 10.68
CA ARG A 56 4.09 8.01 11.00
C ARG A 56 2.83 7.38 10.44
N THR A 57 2.92 6.71 9.29
CA THR A 57 1.77 6.17 8.58
C THR A 57 1.89 4.67 8.36
N SER A 58 0.76 3.97 8.50
CA SER A 58 0.61 2.58 8.07
C SER A 58 -0.09 2.48 6.70
N GLU A 59 -0.42 3.62 6.09
CA GLU A 59 -1.13 3.70 4.81
C GLU A 59 -0.12 3.75 3.67
N MET A 60 -0.19 2.76 2.77
CA MET A 60 0.79 2.61 1.69
C MET A 60 0.79 3.79 0.72
N SER A 61 -0.38 4.40 0.48
CA SER A 61 -0.52 5.60 -0.35
C SER A 61 0.14 6.85 0.24
N GLY A 62 0.42 6.85 1.55
CA GLY A 62 1.08 7.96 2.24
C GLY A 62 2.61 7.89 2.23
N LEU A 63 3.18 6.75 1.84
CA LEU A 63 4.63 6.56 1.76
C LEU A 63 5.22 7.38 0.61
N GLY A 64 6.37 8.02 0.88
CA GLY A 64 7.13 8.71 -0.16
C GLY A 64 7.47 7.74 -1.30
N THR A 65 6.82 7.92 -2.44
CA THR A 65 6.91 7.03 -3.60
C THR A 65 7.30 7.84 -4.81
N THR A 66 8.33 7.38 -5.54
CA THR A 66 8.64 7.84 -6.89
C THR A 66 8.22 6.74 -7.86
N LEU A 67 7.41 7.10 -8.84
CA LEU A 67 6.94 6.23 -9.90
C LEU A 67 7.53 6.75 -11.21
N THR A 68 8.19 5.87 -11.96
CA THR A 68 8.61 6.15 -13.33
C THR A 68 7.86 5.21 -14.25
N LEU A 69 7.08 5.77 -15.16
CA LEU A 69 6.41 5.09 -16.25
C LEU A 69 7.26 5.26 -17.50
N ARG A 70 7.58 4.17 -18.19
CA ARG A 70 8.28 4.21 -19.46
C ARG A 70 7.54 3.35 -20.47
N LEU A 71 7.31 3.91 -21.66
CA LEU A 71 6.78 3.14 -22.77
C LEU A 71 7.88 2.21 -23.29
N GLN A 72 7.59 0.91 -23.37
CA GLN A 72 8.53 -0.07 -23.90
C GLN A 72 7.78 -1.04 -24.82
N ASN A 73 8.04 -0.93 -26.12
CA ASN A 73 7.34 -1.68 -27.16
C ASN A 73 5.83 -1.40 -27.12
N ASN A 74 5.05 -2.35 -26.59
CA ASN A 74 3.58 -2.30 -26.51
C ASN A 74 3.09 -2.37 -25.06
N ASP A 75 3.97 -2.10 -24.09
CA ASP A 75 3.67 -2.10 -22.67
C ASP A 75 4.19 -0.82 -22.01
N VAL A 76 3.60 -0.46 -20.88
CA VAL A 76 4.16 0.56 -19.98
C VAL A 76 4.81 -0.13 -18.79
N VAL A 77 6.08 0.15 -18.58
CA VAL A 77 6.84 -0.32 -17.43
C VAL A 77 6.69 0.69 -16.30
N ALA A 78 6.05 0.29 -15.21
CA ALA A 78 5.88 1.08 -13.99
C ALA A 78 6.91 0.66 -12.94
N HIS A 79 7.91 1.51 -12.72
CA HIS A 79 8.96 1.32 -11.73
C HIS A 79 8.70 2.18 -10.49
N TYR A 80 8.57 1.53 -9.34
CA TYR A 80 8.27 2.16 -8.07
C TYR A 80 9.50 2.14 -7.15
N VAL A 81 9.87 3.31 -6.63
CA VAL A 81 10.87 3.48 -5.57
C VAL A 81 10.18 4.06 -4.35
N VAL A 82 10.10 3.28 -3.27
CA VAL A 82 9.31 3.60 -2.08
C VAL A 82 10.21 3.79 -0.87
N ASP A 83 10.03 4.90 -0.17
CA ASP A 83 10.67 5.16 1.11
C ASP A 83 9.94 4.44 2.24
N ILE A 84 10.57 3.39 2.78
CA ILE A 84 10.05 2.54 3.84
C ILE A 84 10.75 2.78 5.19
N ARG A 85 11.40 3.94 5.37
CA ARG A 85 12.10 4.25 6.63
C ARG A 85 11.16 4.15 7.84
N GLY A 86 11.55 3.32 8.80
CA GLY A 86 10.79 3.10 10.03
C GLY A 86 9.69 2.04 9.94
N GLN A 87 9.54 1.36 8.79
CA GLN A 87 8.51 0.34 8.58
C GLN A 87 9.11 -0.92 7.94
N ARG A 88 8.65 -2.10 8.38
CA ARG A 88 8.87 -3.36 7.65
C ARG A 88 7.57 -3.74 6.96
N LEU A 89 7.62 -3.84 5.63
CA LEU A 89 6.46 -4.23 4.84
C LEU A 89 6.18 -5.73 5.00
N ASN A 90 4.92 -6.10 5.17
CA ASN A 90 4.44 -7.47 5.00
C ASN A 90 4.04 -7.76 3.54
N ASP A 91 3.67 -9.01 3.23
CA ASP A 91 3.33 -9.41 1.86
C ASP A 91 2.09 -8.69 1.31
N ALA A 92 1.09 -8.41 2.15
CA ALA A 92 -0.11 -7.71 1.75
C ALA A 92 0.16 -6.24 1.38
N GLU A 93 1.07 -5.60 2.11
CA GLU A 93 1.57 -4.25 1.89
C GLU A 93 2.43 -4.17 0.63
N ARG A 94 3.38 -5.11 0.44
CA ARG A 94 4.14 -5.24 -0.81
C ARG A 94 3.24 -5.40 -2.04
N GLY A 95 2.09 -6.05 -1.86
CA GLY A 95 1.09 -6.23 -2.92
C GLY A 95 0.32 -4.97 -3.31
N PHE A 96 0.47 -3.84 -2.61
CA PHE A 96 -0.24 -2.59 -2.92
C PHE A 96 0.08 -2.09 -4.34
N TRP A 97 1.36 -1.90 -4.67
CA TRP A 97 1.77 -1.36 -5.98
C TRP A 97 1.43 -2.30 -7.15
N ARG A 98 1.39 -3.61 -6.90
CA ARG A 98 0.89 -4.58 -7.88
C ARG A 98 -0.60 -4.37 -8.19
N ARG A 99 -1.41 -4.07 -7.17
CA ARG A 99 -2.84 -3.76 -7.36
C ARG A 99 -3.02 -2.41 -8.05
N GLU A 100 -2.23 -1.41 -7.67
CA GLU A 100 -2.23 -0.09 -8.29
C GLU A 100 -1.94 -0.19 -9.80
N ALA A 101 -0.87 -0.90 -10.20
CA ALA A 101 -0.56 -1.13 -11.61
C ALA A 101 -1.66 -1.89 -12.37
N ARG A 102 -2.30 -2.88 -11.73
CA ARG A 102 -3.41 -3.62 -12.34
C ARG A 102 -4.65 -2.75 -12.57
N ILE A 103 -4.97 -1.86 -11.64
CA ILE A 103 -6.11 -0.96 -11.78
C ILE A 103 -5.81 0.09 -12.85
N ALA A 104 -4.56 0.56 -12.93
CA ALA A 104 -4.11 1.42 -14.02
C ALA A 104 -4.29 0.73 -15.40
N GLN A 105 -3.97 -0.58 -15.50
CA GLN A 105 -4.24 -1.36 -16.71
C GLN A 105 -5.73 -1.40 -17.03
N SER A 106 -6.59 -1.72 -16.06
CA SER A 106 -8.04 -1.74 -16.28
C SER A 106 -8.60 -0.38 -16.66
N TYR A 107 -8.01 0.72 -16.16
CA TYR A 107 -8.38 2.08 -16.56
C TYR A 107 -8.01 2.37 -18.03
N LEU A 108 -6.88 1.84 -18.52
CA LEU A 108 -6.53 1.96 -19.94
C LEU A 108 -7.48 1.20 -20.86
N GLU A 109 -8.00 0.05 -20.41
CA GLU A 109 -8.99 -0.74 -21.17
C GLU A 109 -10.35 -0.04 -21.27
N SER A 110 -10.71 0.76 -20.26
CA SER A 110 -11.95 1.54 -20.24
C SER A 110 -11.76 2.85 -19.46
N PRO A 111 -11.29 3.92 -20.13
CA PRO A 111 -11.00 5.20 -19.48
C PRO A 111 -12.30 5.97 -19.23
N ASP A 112 -13.08 5.49 -18.27
CA ASP A 112 -14.26 6.18 -17.77
C ASP A 112 -13.88 6.97 -16.50
N PRO A 113 -13.92 8.31 -16.54
CA PRO A 113 -13.60 9.14 -15.38
C PRO A 113 -14.56 8.92 -14.20
N ASP A 114 -15.80 8.50 -14.44
CA ASP A 114 -16.78 8.21 -13.38
C ASP A 114 -16.45 6.89 -12.65
N HIS A 115 -15.60 6.06 -13.25
CA HIS A 115 -15.12 4.79 -12.68
C HIS A 115 -13.67 4.88 -12.16
N LEU A 116 -13.09 6.08 -12.08
CA LEU A 116 -11.79 6.27 -11.44
C LEU A 116 -11.84 5.86 -9.97
N VAL A 117 -11.07 4.83 -9.64
CA VAL A 117 -10.97 4.30 -8.29
C VAL A 117 -9.95 5.12 -7.50
N ASP A 118 -10.40 5.75 -6.41
CA ASP A 118 -9.50 6.33 -5.42
C ASP A 118 -8.90 5.22 -4.53
N LEU A 119 -7.65 4.85 -4.80
CA LEU A 119 -6.91 3.84 -4.04
C LEU A 119 -6.58 4.29 -2.62
N ARG A 120 -6.62 5.60 -2.34
CA ARG A 120 -6.33 6.16 -1.02
C ARG A 120 -7.46 5.85 -0.05
N ASP A 121 -8.71 5.99 -0.48
CA ASP A 121 -9.89 5.66 0.34
C ASP A 121 -9.99 4.16 0.63
N GLN A 122 -9.66 3.33 -0.37
CA GLN A 122 -9.57 1.89 -0.18
C GLN A 122 -8.47 1.51 0.82
N GLU A 123 -7.29 2.14 0.73
CA GLU A 123 -6.18 1.88 1.65
C GLU A 123 -6.46 2.41 3.06
N ALA A 124 -7.10 3.58 3.19
CA ALA A 124 -7.55 4.11 4.48
C ALA A 124 -8.55 3.16 5.16
N THR A 125 -9.48 2.60 4.38
CA THR A 125 -10.43 1.58 4.86
C THR A 125 -9.72 0.30 5.27
N ARG A 126 -8.78 -0.20 4.45
CA ARG A 126 -7.94 -1.38 4.77
C ARG A 126 -7.17 -1.17 6.07
N ALA A 127 -6.48 -0.03 6.20
CA ALA A 127 -5.73 0.34 7.39
C ALA A 127 -6.63 0.42 8.62
N ARG A 128 -7.83 0.99 8.49
CA ARG A 128 -8.84 1.04 9.57
C ARG A 128 -9.26 -0.36 10.01
N ILE A 129 -9.58 -1.25 9.08
CA ILE A 129 -9.97 -2.64 9.37
C ILE A 129 -8.82 -3.39 10.04
N ALA A 130 -7.59 -3.24 9.54
CA ALA A 130 -6.40 -3.86 10.13
C ALA A 130 -6.17 -3.40 11.58
N ARG A 131 -6.28 -2.09 11.85
CA ARG A 131 -6.19 -1.52 13.21
C ARG A 131 -7.30 -2.08 14.12
N GLN A 132 -8.55 -2.15 13.63
CA GLN A 132 -9.67 -2.72 14.39
C GLN A 132 -9.45 -4.21 14.73
N ARG A 133 -8.92 -4.99 13.78
CA ARG A 133 -8.62 -6.41 14.00
C ARG A 133 -7.55 -6.60 15.06
N MET A 134 -6.45 -5.84 14.99
CA MET A 134 -5.41 -5.86 16.04
C MET A 134 -5.97 -5.52 17.42
N ARG A 135 -6.84 -4.52 17.54
CA ARG A 135 -7.48 -4.18 18.83
C ARG A 135 -8.34 -5.33 19.36
N ARG A 136 -9.14 -5.97 18.51
CA ARG A 136 -9.98 -7.12 18.91
C ARG A 136 -9.14 -8.32 19.34
N THR A 137 -8.09 -8.67 18.59
CA THR A 137 -7.22 -9.79 18.91
C THR A 137 -6.39 -9.52 20.18
N GLY A 138 -5.87 -8.30 20.34
CA GLY A 138 -5.13 -7.91 21.55
C GLY A 138 -5.99 -7.92 22.81
N MET A 139 -7.24 -7.45 22.72
CA MET A 139 -8.19 -7.49 23.83
C MET A 139 -8.58 -8.93 24.20
N GLY A 140 -8.81 -9.80 23.20
CA GLY A 140 -9.05 -11.23 23.44
C GLY A 140 -7.86 -11.95 24.09
N ALA A 141 -6.64 -11.65 23.65
CA ALA A 141 -5.42 -12.23 24.24
C ALA A 141 -5.19 -11.75 25.69
N ALA A 142 -5.47 -10.47 25.98
CA ALA A 142 -5.35 -9.94 27.34
C ALA A 142 -6.38 -10.57 28.29
N ILE A 143 -7.63 -10.75 27.85
CA ILE A 143 -8.67 -11.42 28.63
C ILE A 143 -8.29 -12.89 28.87
N ALA A 144 -7.82 -13.60 27.85
CA ALA A 144 -7.39 -14.99 27.99
C ALA A 144 -6.19 -15.12 28.94
N ALA A 145 -5.20 -14.24 28.84
CA ALA A 145 -4.05 -14.22 29.75
C ALA A 145 -4.50 -13.96 31.20
N PHE A 146 -5.42 -13.02 31.43
CA PHE A 146 -5.98 -12.76 32.76
C PHE A 146 -6.70 -13.99 33.32
N ILE A 147 -7.53 -14.67 32.52
CA ILE A 147 -8.22 -15.90 32.94
C ILE A 147 -7.20 -16.98 33.29
N ILE A 148 -6.17 -17.19 32.46
CA ILE A 148 -5.12 -18.19 32.70
C ILE A 148 -4.37 -17.87 33.99
N VAL A 149 -3.92 -16.63 34.20
CA VAL A 149 -3.20 -16.22 35.41
C VAL A 149 -4.07 -16.40 36.65
N THR A 150 -5.34 -16.00 36.58
CA THR A 150 -6.29 -16.12 37.71
C THR A 150 -6.56 -17.60 38.02
N ALA A 151 -6.76 -18.43 37.00
CA ALA A 151 -6.94 -19.87 37.16
C ALA A 151 -5.69 -20.56 37.72
N LEU A 152 -4.50 -20.16 37.26
CA LEU A 152 -3.22 -20.68 37.77
C LEU A 152 -3.01 -20.29 39.24
N TYR A 153 -3.30 -19.04 39.59
CA TYR A 153 -3.24 -18.56 40.97
C TYR A 153 -4.20 -19.34 41.87
N PHE A 154 -5.44 -19.56 41.43
CA PHE A 154 -6.41 -20.36 42.17
C PHE A 154 -5.93 -21.80 42.36
N LEU A 155 -5.39 -22.44 41.32
CA LEU A 155 -4.82 -23.79 41.38
C LEU A 155 -3.64 -23.87 42.34
N LEU A 156 -2.72 -22.90 42.28
CA LEU A 156 -1.57 -22.82 43.18
C LEU A 156 -1.98 -22.57 44.65
N SER A 157 -3.05 -21.79 44.87
CA SER A 157 -3.61 -21.56 46.20
C SER A 157 -4.27 -22.82 46.78
N GLN A 158 -4.96 -23.62 45.96
CA GLN A 158 -5.55 -24.89 46.40
C GLN A 158 -4.50 -25.97 46.67
N LEU A 159 -3.37 -25.91 45.98
CA LEU A 159 -2.23 -26.80 46.22
C LEU A 159 -1.37 -26.36 47.42
N GLY A 160 -1.72 -25.27 48.11
CA GLY A 160 -0.99 -24.77 49.29
C GLY A 160 0.39 -24.16 48.99
N LEU A 161 0.70 -23.93 47.71
CA LEU A 161 2.00 -23.40 47.25
C LEU A 161 2.12 -21.88 47.38
N VAL A 162 1.00 -21.18 47.61
CA VAL A 162 0.95 -19.74 47.84
C VAL A 162 0.20 -19.50 49.15
N HIS A 163 0.93 -19.10 50.19
CA HIS A 163 0.34 -18.57 51.42
C HIS A 163 0.12 -17.07 51.24
N ALA A 164 -1.09 -16.60 51.56
CA ALA A 164 -1.37 -15.18 51.73
C ALA A 164 -0.61 -14.60 52.93
#